data_AF-A0A0Q8DN96-F1
#
_entry.id   AF-A0A0Q8DN96-F1
#
_cell.length_a   1.000
_cell.length_b   1.000
_cell.length_c   1.000
_cell.angle_alpha   90.00
_cell.angle_beta   90.00
_cell.angle_gamma   90.00
#
_symmetry.space_group_name_H-M   'P 1'
#
loop_
_entity.id
_entity.type
_entity.pdbx_description
1 polymer ?
#
loop_
_entity_poly.entity_id
_entity_poly.type
_entity_poly.pdbx_seq_one_letter_code
_entity_poly.pdbx_strand_id
1 'polypeptide(L)'
;MSTVVQLRPRATARRTAALRSRLLDRRRTVGPYRHRLLEITGDVLGRVGQVGTNDLDAWERLLQFLEEHEDNTFASPADAATANLVALALFGEAGDHAALADLAGQLGHERLARLQHRHGSPLESHPGLPLTSEAVRRLVASDLRERLAADPRTAARVEAVDDTCLRAAHALLNQGTDRTWTVPVLDSVEELLDIAERGTIVEWRHHMAMVTAQPWSPYTGRIVALAQEAGKSHTASVIAAFVDLCRERTIAAGRPTFEREVDSLVALGDTRRGSGP
;
A
#
# COMPACT_ATOMS: atom_id res chain seq x y z
N MET A 1 8.35 -44.52 -8.56
CA MET A 1 8.50 -43.11 -8.15
C MET A 1 8.54 -42.27 -9.41
N SER A 2 7.40 -41.75 -9.84
CA SER A 2 7.30 -40.95 -11.07
C SER A 2 7.91 -39.57 -10.84
N THR A 3 8.93 -39.25 -11.62
CA THR A 3 9.52 -37.92 -11.74
C THR A 3 8.43 -36.95 -12.18
N VAL A 4 7.84 -36.20 -11.25
CA VAL A 4 6.90 -35.12 -11.56
C VAL A 4 7.70 -34.07 -12.34
N VAL A 5 7.58 -34.10 -13.66
CA VAL A 5 8.29 -33.21 -14.56
C VAL A 5 7.88 -31.77 -14.20
N GLN A 6 8.87 -30.91 -13.96
CA GLN A 6 8.75 -29.46 -13.77
C GLN A 6 8.25 -28.75 -15.05
N LEU A 7 7.08 -29.14 -15.58
CA LEU A 7 6.48 -28.55 -16.78
C LEU A 7 5.93 -27.16 -16.50
N ARG A 8 5.39 -26.94 -15.29
CA ARG A 8 4.79 -25.66 -14.87
C ARG A 8 5.81 -24.51 -14.87
N PRO A 9 7.00 -24.62 -14.23
CA PRO A 9 8.02 -23.56 -14.28
C PRO A 9 8.49 -23.19 -15.69
N ARG A 10 8.61 -24.18 -16.59
CA ARG A 10 9.03 -23.93 -17.98
C ARG A 10 7.96 -23.21 -18.79
N ALA A 11 6.69 -23.57 -18.62
CA ALA A 11 5.58 -22.88 -19.27
C ALA A 11 5.47 -21.43 -18.78
N THR A 12 5.55 -21.21 -17.47
CA THR A 12 5.54 -19.90 -16.84
C THR A 12 6.68 -19.02 -17.34
N ALA A 13 7.91 -19.53 -17.39
CA ALA A 13 9.07 -18.80 -17.91
C ALA A 13 8.89 -18.38 -19.39
N ARG A 14 8.34 -19.26 -20.24
CA ARG A 14 8.05 -18.94 -21.65
C ARG A 14 6.98 -17.86 -21.78
N ARG A 15 5.89 -17.97 -21.01
CA ARG A 15 4.81 -16.99 -20.98
C ARG A 15 5.31 -15.61 -20.54
N THR A 16 6.12 -15.59 -19.48
CA THR A 16 6.80 -14.36 -19.03
C THR A 16 7.72 -13.77 -20.09
N ALA A 17 8.54 -14.59 -20.76
CA ALA A 17 9.43 -14.10 -21.82
C ALA A 17 8.64 -13.50 -23.00
N ALA A 18 7.53 -14.12 -23.39
CA ALA A 18 6.67 -13.62 -24.46
C ALA A 18 6.03 -12.27 -24.10
N LEU A 19 5.51 -12.11 -22.89
CA LEU A 19 4.97 -10.83 -22.40
C LEU A 19 6.05 -9.75 -22.35
N ARG A 20 7.22 -10.08 -21.80
CA ARG A 20 8.35 -9.14 -21.71
C ARG A 20 8.79 -8.66 -23.09
N SER A 21 8.88 -9.54 -24.09
CA SER A 21 9.21 -9.16 -25.47
C SER A 21 8.21 -8.14 -26.01
N ARG A 22 6.91 -8.38 -25.82
CA ARG A 22 5.85 -7.47 -26.30
C ARG A 22 5.89 -6.12 -25.61
N LEU A 23 6.17 -6.07 -24.30
CA LEU A 23 6.36 -4.82 -23.57
C LEU A 23 7.56 -4.02 -24.10
N LEU A 24 8.67 -4.69 -24.44
CA LEU A 24 9.84 -4.05 -25.03
C LEU A 24 9.54 -3.47 -26.41
N ASP A 25 8.74 -4.15 -27.23
CA ASP A 25 8.33 -3.62 -28.53
C ASP A 25 7.45 -2.39 -28.39
N ARG A 26 6.49 -2.40 -27.45
CA ARG A 26 5.64 -1.23 -27.14
C ARG A 26 6.42 -0.06 -26.58
N ARG A 27 7.44 -0.33 -25.76
CA ARG A 27 8.30 0.71 -25.17
C ARG A 27 8.94 1.61 -26.24
N ARG A 28 9.18 1.08 -27.45
CA ARG A 28 9.76 1.84 -28.58
C ARG A 28 8.83 2.86 -29.20
N THR A 29 7.52 2.76 -28.96
CA THR A 29 6.49 3.57 -29.64
C THR A 29 5.73 4.51 -28.71
N VAL A 30 6.04 4.52 -27.40
CA VAL A 30 5.33 5.32 -26.40
C VAL A 30 6.16 6.49 -25.88
N GLY A 31 5.48 7.53 -25.39
CA GLY A 31 6.12 8.68 -24.74
C GLY A 31 6.78 8.35 -23.39
N PRO A 32 7.58 9.28 -22.83
CA PRO A 32 8.45 9.04 -21.67
C PRO A 32 7.70 8.60 -20.41
N TYR A 33 6.49 9.11 -20.19
CA TYR A 33 5.63 8.72 -19.07
C TYR A 33 5.30 7.22 -19.12
N ARG A 34 4.74 6.73 -20.24
CA ARG A 34 4.38 5.32 -20.38
C ARG A 34 5.60 4.41 -20.46
N HIS A 35 6.69 4.92 -21.01
CA HIS A 35 7.96 4.20 -21.06
C HIS A 35 8.41 3.74 -19.67
N ARG A 36 8.35 4.61 -18.64
CA ARG A 36 8.72 4.23 -17.27
C ARG A 36 7.79 3.17 -16.67
N LEU A 37 6.48 3.26 -16.93
CA LEU A 37 5.50 2.27 -16.47
C LEU A 37 5.78 0.88 -17.08
N LEU A 38 6.03 0.81 -18.39
CA LEU A 38 6.37 -0.44 -19.07
C LEU A 38 7.73 -1.00 -18.61
N GLU A 39 8.69 -0.14 -18.30
CA GLU A 39 9.99 -0.53 -17.75
C GLU A 39 9.85 -1.22 -16.39
N ILE A 40 9.05 -0.65 -15.48
CA ILE A 40 8.79 -1.26 -14.17
C ILE A 40 8.17 -2.65 -14.35
N THR A 41 7.12 -2.79 -15.17
CA THR A 41 6.52 -4.10 -15.43
C THR A 41 7.53 -5.07 -16.05
N GLY A 42 8.33 -4.62 -17.01
CA GLY A 42 9.36 -5.43 -17.67
C GLY A 42 10.48 -5.89 -16.74
N ASP A 43 10.89 -5.05 -15.80
CA ASP A 43 11.91 -5.37 -14.78
C ASP A 43 11.41 -6.44 -13.81
N VAL A 44 10.14 -6.35 -13.38
CA VAL A 44 9.50 -7.41 -12.59
C VAL A 44 9.51 -8.71 -13.38
N LEU A 45 8.95 -8.73 -14.60
CA LEU A 45 8.91 -9.94 -15.44
C LEU A 45 10.31 -10.52 -15.71
N GLY A 46 11.35 -9.69 -15.75
CA GLY A 46 12.74 -10.13 -15.88
C GLY A 46 13.24 -11.04 -14.76
N ARG A 47 12.57 -11.04 -13.59
CA ARG A 47 12.94 -11.81 -12.39
C ARG A 47 12.20 -13.14 -12.24
N VAL A 48 11.53 -13.66 -13.28
CA VAL A 48 10.84 -14.97 -13.22
C VAL A 48 11.72 -16.13 -12.70
N GLY A 49 13.04 -16.09 -12.94
CA GLY A 49 13.96 -17.09 -12.43
C GLY A 49 14.19 -17.07 -10.91
N GLN A 50 13.75 -16.01 -10.23
CA GLN A 50 13.84 -15.84 -8.78
C GLN A 50 12.54 -16.21 -8.05
N VAL A 51 11.47 -16.51 -8.78
CA VAL A 51 10.16 -16.83 -8.20
C VAL A 51 10.22 -18.19 -7.51
N GLY A 52 9.98 -18.20 -6.21
CA GLY A 52 9.91 -19.41 -5.40
C GLY A 52 8.73 -20.31 -5.80
N THR A 53 8.82 -21.61 -5.50
CA THR A 53 7.74 -22.56 -5.85
C THR A 53 6.40 -22.20 -5.18
N ASN A 54 6.45 -21.64 -3.97
CA ASN A 54 5.26 -21.20 -3.23
C ASN A 54 4.59 -19.96 -3.84
N ASP A 55 5.32 -19.20 -4.66
CA ASP A 55 4.87 -17.92 -5.24
C ASP A 55 4.42 -18.06 -6.69
N LEU A 56 4.58 -19.24 -7.29
CA LEU A 56 4.22 -19.50 -8.69
C LEU A 56 2.75 -19.21 -8.99
N ASP A 57 1.85 -19.49 -8.05
CA ASP A 57 0.42 -19.22 -8.24
C ASP A 57 0.14 -17.71 -8.32
N ALA A 58 0.74 -16.92 -7.43
CA ALA A 58 0.63 -15.46 -7.46
C ALA A 58 1.24 -14.89 -8.75
N TRP A 59 2.38 -15.43 -9.17
CA TRP A 59 3.03 -15.07 -10.42
C TRP A 59 2.15 -15.39 -11.64
N GLU A 60 1.54 -16.57 -11.68
CA GLU A 60 0.65 -16.96 -12.79
C GLU A 60 -0.59 -16.07 -12.88
N ARG A 61 -1.17 -15.66 -11.74
CA ARG A 61 -2.26 -14.67 -11.70
C ARG A 61 -1.81 -13.31 -12.22
N LEU A 62 -0.59 -12.87 -11.89
CA LEU A 62 0.00 -11.65 -12.48
C LEU A 62 0.13 -11.78 -14.00
N LEU A 63 0.64 -12.89 -14.51
CA LEU A 63 0.77 -13.07 -15.97
C LEU A 63 -0.58 -13.04 -16.67
N GLN A 64 -1.60 -13.70 -16.09
CA GLN A 64 -2.95 -13.66 -16.60
C GLN A 64 -3.51 -12.24 -16.62
N PHE A 65 -3.37 -11.52 -15.51
CA PHE A 65 -3.80 -10.12 -15.41
C PHE A 65 -3.16 -9.23 -16.49
N LEU A 66 -1.85 -9.36 -16.71
CA LEU A 66 -1.14 -8.58 -17.73
C LEU A 66 -1.56 -8.95 -19.16
N GLU A 67 -1.91 -10.21 -19.42
CA GLU A 67 -2.43 -10.66 -20.72
C GLU A 67 -3.83 -10.11 -21.00
N GLU A 68 -4.71 -10.10 -20.00
CA GLU A 68 -6.06 -9.52 -20.13
C GLU A 68 -6.02 -8.02 -20.45
N HIS A 69 -4.95 -7.34 -20.05
CA HIS A 69 -4.72 -5.92 -20.30
C HIS A 69 -3.87 -5.64 -21.55
N GLU A 70 -3.47 -6.68 -22.28
CA GLU A 70 -2.51 -6.54 -23.37
C GLU A 70 -3.00 -5.53 -24.41
N ASP A 71 -4.22 -5.63 -24.92
CA ASP A 71 -4.68 -4.71 -25.97
C ASP A 71 -5.12 -3.32 -25.45
N ASN A 72 -5.05 -3.10 -24.12
CA ASN A 72 -5.48 -1.85 -23.50
C ASN A 72 -4.29 -0.96 -23.11
N THR A 73 -3.90 -0.05 -23.99
CA THR A 73 -2.77 0.87 -23.72
C THR A 73 -3.01 1.79 -22.51
N PHE A 74 -4.26 2.01 -22.08
CA PHE A 74 -4.60 2.79 -20.88
C PHE A 74 -4.41 2.02 -19.57
N ALA A 75 -4.21 0.70 -19.63
CA ALA A 75 -3.99 -0.15 -18.47
C ALA A 75 -2.57 -0.04 -17.88
N SER A 76 -1.62 0.56 -18.61
CA SER A 76 -0.20 0.65 -18.21
C SER A 76 0.03 1.10 -16.74
N PRO A 77 -0.70 2.08 -16.17
CA PRO A 77 -0.56 2.43 -14.76
C PRO A 77 -1.03 1.33 -13.79
N ALA A 78 -2.11 0.62 -14.13
CA ALA A 78 -2.60 -0.52 -13.35
C ALA A 78 -1.62 -1.70 -13.42
N ASP A 79 -1.06 -1.96 -14.60
CA ASP A 79 -0.07 -3.01 -14.83
C ASP A 79 1.19 -2.76 -14.00
N ALA A 80 1.74 -1.54 -14.07
CA ALA A 80 2.94 -1.17 -13.32
C ALA A 80 2.69 -1.16 -11.80
N ALA A 81 1.53 -0.66 -11.34
CA ALA A 81 1.16 -0.69 -9.93
C ALA A 81 1.03 -2.13 -9.40
N THR A 82 0.37 -3.00 -10.16
CA THR A 82 0.16 -4.42 -9.77
C THR A 82 1.47 -5.20 -9.81
N ALA A 83 2.29 -5.01 -10.85
CA ALA A 83 3.61 -5.61 -10.93
C ALA A 83 4.52 -5.15 -9.78
N ASN A 84 4.49 -3.85 -9.43
CA ASN A 84 5.24 -3.33 -8.29
C ASN A 84 4.75 -3.90 -6.94
N LEU A 85 3.43 -4.09 -6.75
CA LEU A 85 2.90 -4.75 -5.55
C LEU A 85 3.43 -6.18 -5.41
N VAL A 86 3.38 -6.97 -6.50
CA VAL A 86 3.91 -8.34 -6.51
C VAL A 86 5.41 -8.33 -6.24
N ALA A 87 6.15 -7.40 -6.84
CA ALA A 87 7.58 -7.30 -6.65
C ALA A 87 7.98 -6.96 -5.20
N LEU A 88 7.27 -6.03 -4.58
CA LEU A 88 7.45 -5.71 -3.16
C LEU A 88 7.17 -6.93 -2.27
N ALA A 89 6.11 -7.68 -2.56
CA ALA A 89 5.74 -8.87 -1.78
C ALA A 89 6.75 -10.01 -1.94
N LEU A 90 7.14 -10.33 -3.18
CA LEU A 90 7.95 -11.52 -3.46
C LEU A 90 9.45 -11.28 -3.28
N PHE A 91 9.94 -10.09 -3.65
CA PHE A 91 11.37 -9.78 -3.68
C PHE A 91 11.72 -8.74 -2.63
N GLY A 92 11.02 -7.60 -2.63
CA GLY A 92 11.22 -6.50 -1.69
C GLY A 92 12.65 -5.95 -1.71
N GLU A 93 13.28 -5.93 -2.87
CA GLU A 93 14.63 -5.40 -3.08
C GLU A 93 14.59 -3.86 -3.16
N ALA A 94 15.74 -3.19 -2.95
CA ALA A 94 15.80 -1.72 -3.01
C ALA A 94 15.30 -1.14 -4.34
N GLY A 95 15.48 -1.86 -5.45
CA GLY A 95 14.91 -1.52 -6.76
C GLY A 95 13.37 -1.45 -6.78
N ASP A 96 12.69 -2.28 -5.98
CA ASP A 96 11.23 -2.32 -5.89
C ASP A 96 10.68 -1.12 -5.13
N HIS A 97 11.38 -0.70 -4.09
CA HIS A 97 11.11 0.53 -3.35
C HIS A 97 11.38 1.78 -4.20
N ALA A 98 12.45 1.77 -5.02
CA ALA A 98 12.69 2.83 -6.00
C ALA A 98 11.57 2.92 -7.06
N ALA A 99 11.12 1.78 -7.58
CA ALA A 99 10.02 1.72 -8.53
C ALA A 99 8.71 2.23 -7.91
N LEU A 100 8.44 1.90 -6.63
CA LEU A 100 7.32 2.46 -5.87
C LEU A 100 7.43 3.98 -5.77
N ALA A 101 8.61 4.52 -5.46
CA ALA A 101 8.84 5.97 -5.37
C ALA A 101 8.60 6.67 -6.72
N ASP A 102 9.09 6.09 -7.82
CA ASP A 102 8.88 6.63 -9.16
C ASP A 102 7.39 6.58 -9.58
N LEU A 103 6.66 5.52 -9.22
CA LEU A 103 5.21 5.41 -9.44
C LEU A 103 4.44 6.43 -8.60
N ALA A 104 4.82 6.60 -7.33
CA ALA A 104 4.20 7.56 -6.43
C ALA A 104 4.41 9.00 -6.92
N GLY A 105 5.62 9.33 -7.40
CA GLY A 105 5.89 10.65 -8.00
C GLY A 105 5.06 10.94 -9.25
N GLN A 106 4.64 9.90 -9.99
CA GLN A 106 3.83 10.02 -11.20
C GLN A 106 2.32 9.99 -10.95
N LEU A 107 1.86 9.19 -9.99
CA LEU A 107 0.45 8.89 -9.78
C LEU A 107 -0.12 9.55 -8.52
N GLY A 108 0.73 9.87 -7.54
CA GLY A 108 0.37 10.16 -6.16
C GLY A 108 0.09 8.90 -5.35
N HIS A 109 0.43 8.93 -4.04
CA HIS A 109 0.32 7.77 -3.14
C HIS A 109 -1.09 7.18 -3.08
N GLU A 110 -2.12 8.03 -2.97
CA GLU A 110 -3.52 7.60 -2.86
C GLU A 110 -4.02 6.89 -4.12
N ARG A 111 -3.65 7.37 -5.30
CA ARG A 111 -4.03 6.72 -6.57
C ARG A 111 -3.27 5.43 -6.77
N LEU A 112 -1.97 5.40 -6.45
CA LEU A 112 -1.16 4.20 -6.51
C LEU A 112 -1.71 3.11 -5.60
N ALA A 113 -2.00 3.42 -4.33
CA ALA A 113 -2.59 2.49 -3.38
C ALA A 113 -3.95 1.97 -3.85
N ARG A 114 -4.82 2.82 -4.41
CA ARG A 114 -6.09 2.39 -5.03
C ARG A 114 -5.89 1.40 -6.17
N LEU A 115 -4.92 1.66 -7.06
CA LEU A 115 -4.62 0.76 -8.17
C LEU A 115 -4.07 -0.57 -7.66
N GLN A 116 -3.11 -0.54 -6.75
CA GLN A 116 -2.55 -1.73 -6.10
C GLN A 116 -3.62 -2.54 -5.38
N HIS A 117 -4.50 -1.90 -4.61
CA HIS A 117 -5.57 -2.61 -3.93
C HIS A 117 -6.59 -3.20 -4.92
N ARG A 118 -7.12 -2.39 -5.86
CA ARG A 118 -8.16 -2.82 -6.79
C ARG A 118 -7.68 -3.94 -7.72
N HIS A 119 -6.49 -3.78 -8.29
CA HIS A 119 -5.95 -4.70 -9.29
C HIS A 119 -5.08 -5.80 -8.68
N GLY A 120 -4.58 -5.61 -7.46
CA GLY A 120 -3.90 -6.67 -6.70
C GLY A 120 -4.87 -7.64 -6.02
N SER A 121 -6.08 -7.21 -5.63
CA SER A 121 -7.05 -8.10 -4.95
C SER A 121 -7.34 -9.41 -5.71
N PRO A 122 -7.50 -9.43 -7.05
CA PRO A 122 -7.67 -10.68 -7.80
C PRO A 122 -6.45 -11.62 -7.80
N LEU A 123 -5.24 -11.13 -7.47
CA LEU A 123 -4.03 -11.94 -7.39
C LEU A 123 -3.91 -12.66 -6.03
N GLU A 124 -4.69 -12.22 -5.05
CA GLU A 124 -4.68 -12.75 -3.69
C GLU A 124 -5.29 -14.15 -3.65
N SER A 125 -4.63 -15.08 -2.95
CA SER A 125 -5.09 -16.46 -2.80
C SER A 125 -6.04 -16.67 -1.62
N HIS A 126 -6.14 -15.68 -0.73
CA HIS A 126 -6.87 -15.78 0.54
C HIS A 126 -7.49 -14.42 0.92
N PRO A 127 -8.66 -14.40 1.61
CA PRO A 127 -9.30 -13.15 2.06
C PRO A 127 -8.43 -12.26 2.96
N GLY A 128 -7.42 -12.83 3.62
CA GLY A 128 -6.41 -12.11 4.40
C GLY A 128 -5.40 -11.31 3.55
N LEU A 129 -5.48 -11.37 2.22
CA LEU A 129 -4.65 -10.64 1.26
C LEU A 129 -3.13 -10.81 1.53
N PRO A 130 -2.59 -12.03 1.40
CA PRO A 130 -1.20 -12.34 1.74
C PRO A 130 -0.16 -11.52 0.96
N LEU A 131 -0.39 -11.21 -0.33
CA LEU A 131 0.56 -10.39 -1.11
C LEU A 131 0.59 -8.96 -0.60
N THR A 132 -0.59 -8.37 -0.39
CA THR A 132 -0.70 -7.02 0.18
C THR A 132 -0.09 -6.95 1.58
N SER A 133 -0.31 -7.98 2.41
CA SER A 133 0.24 -8.07 3.76
C SER A 133 1.77 -8.09 3.73
N GLU A 134 2.36 -8.92 2.85
CA GLU A 134 3.82 -9.00 2.73
C GLU A 134 4.42 -7.72 2.14
N ALA A 135 3.79 -7.13 1.12
CA ALA A 135 4.24 -5.85 0.58
C ALA A 135 4.26 -4.77 1.67
N VAL A 136 3.19 -4.63 2.47
CA VAL A 136 3.14 -3.65 3.57
C VAL A 136 4.22 -3.94 4.62
N ARG A 137 4.45 -5.20 4.99
CA ARG A 137 5.56 -5.56 5.89
C ARG A 137 6.92 -5.10 5.36
N ARG A 138 7.19 -5.26 4.06
CA ARG A 138 8.44 -4.77 3.45
C ARG A 138 8.56 -3.24 3.45
N LEU A 139 7.45 -2.52 3.33
CA LEU A 139 7.43 -1.05 3.37
C LEU A 139 7.74 -0.47 4.75
N VAL A 140 7.49 -1.24 5.82
CA VAL A 140 7.73 -0.81 7.20
C VAL A 140 8.81 -1.63 7.91
N ALA A 141 9.60 -2.39 7.16
CA ALA A 141 10.67 -3.21 7.69
C ALA A 141 11.72 -2.33 8.39
N SER A 142 12.13 -2.72 9.60
CA SER A 142 13.06 -1.94 10.43
C SER A 142 14.45 -1.75 9.80
N ASP A 143 14.85 -2.65 8.91
CA ASP A 143 16.13 -2.63 8.20
C ASP A 143 16.06 -1.90 6.84
N LEU A 144 14.89 -1.41 6.44
CA LEU A 144 14.65 -0.88 5.09
C LEU A 144 15.65 0.22 4.73
N ARG A 145 15.84 1.18 5.63
CA ARG A 145 16.72 2.32 5.40
C ARG A 145 18.18 1.92 5.17
N GLU A 146 18.67 0.91 5.90
CA GLU A 146 20.01 0.34 5.71
C GLU A 146 20.12 -0.32 4.33
N ARG A 147 19.13 -1.14 3.95
CA ARG A 147 19.07 -1.78 2.63
C ARG A 147 19.03 -0.76 1.49
N LEU A 148 18.28 0.34 1.66
CA LEU A 148 18.23 1.44 0.69
C LEU A 148 19.56 2.19 0.57
N ALA A 149 20.28 2.37 1.68
CA ALA A 149 21.58 3.04 1.68
C ALA A 149 22.68 2.17 1.03
N ALA A 150 22.58 0.85 1.14
CA ALA A 150 23.53 -0.09 0.55
C ALA A 150 23.40 -0.27 -0.97
N ASP A 151 22.23 0.01 -1.55
CA ASP A 151 21.99 -0.15 -3.01
C ASP A 151 22.28 1.17 -3.78
N PRO A 152 23.16 1.16 -4.79
CA PRO A 152 23.50 2.34 -5.59
C PRO A 152 22.30 3.06 -6.26
N ARG A 153 21.20 2.34 -6.53
CA ARG A 153 19.99 2.90 -7.18
C ARG A 153 19.16 3.77 -6.23
N THR A 154 19.31 3.57 -4.93
CA THR A 154 18.55 4.25 -3.87
C THR A 154 19.42 5.08 -2.94
N ALA A 155 20.72 4.81 -2.85
CA ALA A 155 21.65 5.46 -1.93
C ALA A 155 21.61 7.01 -1.97
N ALA A 156 21.48 7.61 -3.16
CA ALA A 156 21.40 9.06 -3.32
C ALA A 156 20.05 9.68 -2.90
N ARG A 157 19.02 8.84 -2.65
CA ARG A 157 17.63 9.25 -2.41
C ARG A 157 16.97 8.45 -1.28
N VAL A 158 17.75 7.94 -0.34
CA VAL A 158 17.27 7.08 0.76
C VAL A 158 16.09 7.70 1.49
N GLU A 159 16.22 8.96 1.93
CA GLU A 159 15.16 9.69 2.63
C GLU A 159 13.85 9.76 1.85
N ALA A 160 13.94 10.12 0.56
CA ALA A 160 12.77 10.29 -0.29
C ALA A 160 12.06 8.95 -0.56
N VAL A 161 12.83 7.88 -0.74
CA VAL A 161 12.29 6.54 -0.94
C VAL A 161 11.68 5.99 0.35
N ASP A 162 12.34 6.20 1.50
CA ASP A 162 11.87 5.79 2.82
C ASP A 162 10.55 6.49 3.21
N ASP A 163 10.48 7.83 3.07
CA ASP A 163 9.24 8.59 3.26
C ASP A 163 8.13 8.13 2.31
N THR A 164 8.47 7.81 1.05
CA THR A 164 7.50 7.26 0.11
C THR A 164 6.98 5.89 0.55
N CYS A 165 7.83 5.02 1.10
CA CYS A 165 7.42 3.73 1.63
C CYS A 165 6.44 3.88 2.80
N LEU A 166 6.72 4.78 3.73
CA LEU A 166 5.82 5.12 4.84
C LEU A 166 4.45 5.62 4.34
N ARG A 167 4.44 6.57 3.41
CA ARG A 167 3.21 7.12 2.82
C ARG A 167 2.43 6.08 2.03
N ALA A 168 3.13 5.19 1.31
CA ALA A 168 2.50 4.10 0.57
C ALA A 168 1.89 3.05 1.50
N ALA A 169 2.58 2.67 2.57
CA ALA A 169 2.06 1.76 3.59
C ALA A 169 0.79 2.32 4.24
N HIS A 170 0.84 3.59 4.65
CA HIS A 170 -0.32 4.33 5.15
C HIS A 170 -1.48 4.31 4.14
N ALA A 171 -1.22 4.66 2.88
CA ALA A 171 -2.26 4.72 1.85
C ALA A 171 -2.89 3.34 1.56
N LEU A 172 -2.10 2.26 1.58
CA LEU A 172 -2.55 0.87 1.42
C LEU A 172 -3.38 0.36 2.61
N LEU A 173 -2.99 0.72 3.84
CA LEU A 173 -3.77 0.45 5.04
C LEU A 173 -5.14 1.12 4.96
N ASN A 174 -5.18 2.37 4.51
CA ASN A 174 -6.43 3.10 4.36
C ASN A 174 -7.37 2.50 3.28
N GLN A 175 -6.84 1.78 2.28
CA GLN A 175 -7.71 1.11 1.30
C GLN A 175 -8.50 0.00 1.99
N GLY A 176 -9.83 -0.01 1.90
CA GLY A 176 -10.64 -1.11 2.45
C GLY A 176 -10.73 -1.15 3.98
N THR A 177 -10.43 -0.05 4.68
CA THR A 177 -10.78 0.09 6.11
C THR A 177 -12.30 0.22 6.26
N ASP A 178 -12.93 -0.74 6.95
CA ASP A 178 -14.35 -0.70 7.29
C ASP A 178 -14.53 -0.21 8.73
N ARG A 179 -15.13 0.98 8.88
CA ARG A 179 -15.33 1.66 10.18
C ARG A 179 -16.28 0.93 11.12
N THR A 180 -17.02 -0.05 10.63
CA THR A 180 -17.97 -0.83 11.44
C THR A 180 -17.31 -1.99 12.16
N TRP A 181 -16.08 -2.34 11.78
CA TRP A 181 -15.38 -3.48 12.35
C TRP A 181 -14.65 -3.11 13.64
N THR A 182 -14.70 -4.02 14.62
CA THR A 182 -13.96 -3.92 15.88
C THR A 182 -13.23 -5.23 16.17
N VAL A 183 -12.05 -5.12 16.78
CA VAL A 183 -11.22 -6.25 17.23
C VAL A 183 -10.80 -6.02 18.68
N PRO A 184 -10.29 -7.04 19.40
CA PRO A 184 -9.68 -6.84 20.70
C PRO A 184 -8.59 -5.76 20.64
N VAL A 185 -8.47 -4.98 21.71
CA VAL A 185 -7.38 -4.01 21.86
C VAL A 185 -6.06 -4.74 22.06
N LEU A 186 -4.98 -4.18 21.51
CA LEU A 186 -3.62 -4.62 21.80
C LEU A 186 -3.16 -3.99 23.10
N ASP A 187 -2.81 -4.83 24.07
CA ASP A 187 -2.45 -4.41 25.42
C ASP A 187 -0.96 -4.65 25.72
N SER A 188 -0.28 -5.45 24.90
CA SER A 188 1.13 -5.82 25.09
C SER A 188 2.01 -5.64 23.85
N VAL A 189 3.33 -5.58 24.08
CA VAL A 189 4.33 -5.50 23.00
C VAL A 189 4.36 -6.82 22.22
N GLU A 190 4.17 -7.95 22.90
CA GLU A 190 4.12 -9.28 22.29
C GLU A 190 2.98 -9.41 21.26
N GLU A 191 1.77 -8.96 21.61
CA GLU A 191 0.62 -8.96 20.69
C GLU A 191 0.88 -8.09 19.47
N LEU A 192 1.44 -6.89 19.66
CA LEU A 192 1.77 -6.01 18.54
C LEU A 192 2.85 -6.61 17.63
N LEU A 193 3.87 -7.26 18.21
CA LEU A 193 4.92 -7.94 17.44
C LEU A 193 4.36 -9.12 16.63
N ASP A 194 3.45 -9.91 17.20
CA ASP A 194 2.80 -11.01 16.48
C ASP A 194 2.04 -10.49 15.24
N ILE A 195 1.27 -9.41 15.40
CA ILE A 195 0.54 -8.80 14.27
C ILE A 195 1.49 -8.11 13.27
N ALA A 196 2.57 -7.49 13.73
CA ALA A 196 3.56 -6.87 12.83
C ALA A 196 4.31 -7.91 11.98
N GLU A 197 4.59 -9.09 12.54
CA GLU A 197 5.40 -10.11 11.88
C GLU A 197 4.54 -11.11 11.08
N ARG A 198 3.36 -11.45 11.59
CA ARG A 198 2.53 -12.54 11.06
C ARG A 198 1.11 -12.11 10.71
N GLY A 199 0.66 -10.99 11.27
CA GLY A 199 -0.67 -10.45 11.05
C GLY A 199 -0.96 -10.15 9.59
N THR A 200 -2.24 -10.10 9.27
CA THR A 200 -2.71 -9.80 7.92
C THR A 200 -2.99 -8.30 7.76
N ILE A 201 -3.00 -7.81 6.52
CA ILE A 201 -3.41 -6.43 6.25
C ILE A 201 -4.86 -6.17 6.68
N VAL A 202 -5.72 -7.20 6.66
CA VAL A 202 -7.10 -7.12 7.12
C VAL A 202 -7.16 -6.89 8.63
N GLU A 203 -6.35 -7.60 9.40
CA GLU A 203 -6.22 -7.41 10.85
C GLU A 203 -5.70 -6.02 11.19
N TRP A 204 -4.67 -5.55 10.50
CA TRP A 204 -4.21 -4.16 10.62
C TRP A 204 -5.32 -3.14 10.32
N ARG A 205 -6.10 -3.37 9.26
CA ARG A 205 -7.25 -2.53 8.89
C ARG A 205 -8.32 -2.49 9.95
N HIS A 206 -8.54 -3.59 10.69
CA HIS A 206 -9.49 -3.58 11.82
C HIS A 206 -9.01 -2.68 12.97
N HIS A 207 -7.72 -2.71 13.29
CA HIS A 207 -7.18 -1.75 14.28
C HIS A 207 -7.27 -0.31 13.76
N MET A 208 -7.01 -0.08 12.47
CA MET A 208 -7.19 1.24 11.85
C MET A 208 -8.65 1.69 11.80
N ALA A 209 -9.61 0.76 11.70
CA ALA A 209 -11.03 1.05 11.79
C ALA A 209 -11.40 1.58 13.19
N MET A 210 -10.89 0.96 14.26
CA MET A 210 -11.07 1.44 15.63
C MET A 210 -10.49 2.84 15.82
N VAL A 211 -9.29 3.09 15.29
CA VAL A 211 -8.66 4.43 15.29
C VAL A 211 -9.51 5.44 14.51
N THR A 212 -10.04 5.05 13.36
CA THR A 212 -10.91 5.92 12.54
C THR A 212 -12.21 6.26 13.26
N ALA A 213 -12.79 5.29 13.96
CA ALA A 213 -14.05 5.47 14.69
C ALA A 213 -13.86 6.37 15.93
N GLN A 214 -12.73 6.25 16.64
CA GLN A 214 -12.43 6.99 17.87
C GLN A 214 -10.97 7.48 17.92
N PRO A 215 -10.60 8.53 17.16
CA PRO A 215 -9.21 8.96 17.02
C PRO A 215 -8.62 9.64 18.28
N TRP A 216 -9.45 9.94 19.28
CA TRP A 216 -9.04 10.44 20.60
C TRP A 216 -9.15 9.40 21.72
N SER A 217 -9.46 8.14 21.39
CA SER A 217 -9.50 7.08 22.41
C SER A 217 -8.11 6.82 23.01
N PRO A 218 -8.03 6.29 24.24
CA PRO A 218 -6.76 5.85 24.84
C PRO A 218 -6.04 4.81 23.98
N TYR A 219 -6.80 3.95 23.30
CA TYR A 219 -6.27 2.90 22.43
C TYR A 219 -5.37 3.46 21.31
N THR A 220 -5.78 4.59 20.73
CA THR A 220 -5.02 5.26 19.67
C THR A 220 -3.61 5.67 20.11
N GLY A 221 -3.45 6.19 21.34
CA GLY A 221 -2.13 6.48 21.90
C GLY A 221 -1.36 5.21 22.25
N ARG A 222 -2.08 4.19 22.77
CA ARG A 222 -1.47 2.92 23.20
C ARG A 222 -0.84 2.16 22.05
N ILE A 223 -1.52 2.01 20.91
CA ILE A 223 -0.97 1.25 19.77
C ILE A 223 0.29 1.90 19.18
N VAL A 224 0.38 3.23 19.18
CA VAL A 224 1.61 3.96 18.77
C VAL A 224 2.73 3.73 19.79
N ALA A 225 2.43 3.84 21.09
CA ALA A 225 3.39 3.60 22.16
C ALA A 225 3.94 2.17 22.13
N LEU A 226 3.07 1.17 21.94
CA LEU A 226 3.48 -0.24 21.78
C LEU A 226 4.46 -0.43 20.62
N ALA A 227 4.22 0.19 19.46
CA ALA A 227 5.12 0.10 18.31
C ALA A 227 6.49 0.75 18.59
N GLN A 228 6.51 1.84 19.36
CA GLN A 228 7.75 2.49 19.81
C GLN A 228 8.51 1.63 20.84
N GLU A 229 7.81 1.08 21.83
CA GLU A 229 8.33 0.16 22.84
C GLU A 229 8.93 -1.10 22.18
N ALA A 230 8.31 -1.58 21.10
CA ALA A 230 8.77 -2.70 20.29
C ALA A 230 9.97 -2.39 19.37
N GLY A 231 10.43 -1.13 19.30
CA GLY A 231 11.49 -0.70 18.38
C GLY A 231 11.08 -0.69 16.90
N LYS A 232 9.78 -0.72 16.59
CA LYS A 232 9.23 -0.71 15.22
C LYS A 232 8.92 0.73 14.79
N SER A 233 9.97 1.55 14.61
CA SER A 233 9.84 2.99 14.33
C SER A 233 8.98 3.30 13.09
N HIS A 234 9.18 2.59 11.98
CA HIS A 234 8.37 2.80 10.76
C HIS A 234 6.90 2.47 10.97
N THR A 235 6.60 1.36 11.64
CA THR A 235 5.22 0.99 12.01
C THR A 235 4.58 2.07 12.89
N ALA A 236 5.30 2.56 13.90
CA ALA A 236 4.82 3.65 14.76
C ALA A 236 4.53 4.92 13.95
N SER A 237 5.42 5.30 13.02
CA SER A 237 5.23 6.47 12.14
C SER A 237 4.01 6.34 11.24
N VAL A 238 3.78 5.15 10.64
CA VAL A 238 2.61 4.90 9.80
C VAL A 238 1.31 5.02 10.60
N ILE A 239 1.26 4.42 11.80
CA ILE A 239 0.08 4.48 12.66
C ILE A 239 -0.16 5.91 13.14
N ALA A 240 0.88 6.63 13.58
CA ALA A 240 0.76 8.02 14.00
C ALA A 240 0.23 8.94 12.87
N ALA A 241 0.76 8.78 11.65
CA ALA A 241 0.27 9.52 10.49
C ALA A 241 -1.22 9.22 10.20
N PHE A 242 -1.64 7.97 10.36
CA PHE A 242 -3.03 7.56 10.21
C PHE A 242 -3.93 8.25 11.25
N VAL A 243 -3.49 8.28 12.51
CA VAL A 243 -4.17 8.95 13.62
C VAL A 243 -4.36 10.43 13.34
N ASP A 244 -3.30 11.12 12.93
CA ASP A 244 -3.33 12.55 12.66
C ASP A 244 -4.29 12.88 11.52
N LEU A 245 -4.26 12.10 10.44
CA LEU A 245 -5.20 12.25 9.33
C LEU A 245 -6.67 12.05 9.77
N CYS A 246 -6.95 11.08 10.64
CA CYS A 246 -8.29 10.86 11.18
C CYS A 246 -8.76 12.04 12.05
N ARG A 247 -7.87 12.63 12.85
CA ARG A 247 -8.18 13.82 13.66
C ARG A 247 -8.44 15.04 12.78
N GLU A 248 -7.58 15.30 11.81
CA GLU A 248 -7.74 16.40 10.85
C GLU A 248 -9.06 16.31 10.11
N ARG A 249 -9.40 15.12 9.58
CA ARG A 249 -10.67 14.88 8.88
C ARG A 249 -11.88 15.09 9.78
N THR A 250 -11.82 14.65 11.03
CA THR A 250 -12.94 14.83 11.98
C THR A 250 -13.13 16.30 12.34
N ILE A 251 -12.04 17.04 12.58
CA ILE A 251 -12.08 18.50 12.82
C ILE A 251 -12.65 19.22 11.60
N ALA A 252 -12.17 18.89 10.40
CA ALA A 252 -12.65 19.47 9.15
C ALA A 252 -14.13 19.17 8.88
N ALA A 253 -14.62 17.99 9.27
CA ALA A 253 -16.03 17.62 9.15
C ALA A 253 -16.94 18.30 10.20
N GLY A 254 -16.41 18.61 11.39
CA GLY A 254 -17.13 19.34 12.44
C GLY A 254 -17.25 20.85 12.18
N ARG A 255 -16.30 21.43 11.44
CA ARG A 255 -16.22 22.87 11.16
C ARG A 255 -17.47 23.47 10.47
N PRO A 256 -18.06 22.86 9.42
CA PRO A 256 -19.26 23.40 8.76
C PRO A 256 -20.52 23.27 9.61
N THR A 257 -20.53 22.36 10.58
CA THR A 257 -21.65 22.16 11.52
C THR A 257 -21.61 23.24 12.61
N PHE A 258 -20.41 23.50 13.14
CA PHE A 258 -20.19 24.58 14.10
C PHE A 258 -20.48 25.97 13.50
N GLU A 259 -20.03 26.24 12.27
CA GLU A 259 -20.31 27.52 11.58
C GLU A 259 -21.82 27.76 11.39
N ARG A 260 -22.59 26.73 11.00
CA ARG A 260 -24.06 26.81 10.89
C ARG A 260 -24.76 27.00 12.23
N GLU A 261 -24.24 26.39 13.28
CA GLU A 261 -24.79 26.50 14.64
C GLU A 261 -24.50 27.88 15.24
N VAL A 262 -23.31 28.43 15.01
CA VAL A 262 -22.95 29.82 15.36
C VAL A 262 -23.82 30.82 14.59
N ASP A 263 -23.99 30.66 13.28
CA ASP A 263 -24.85 31.55 12.48
C ASP A 263 -26.31 31.51 12.96
N SER A 264 -26.80 30.32 13.34
CA SER A 264 -28.13 30.16 13.92
C SER A 264 -28.27 30.81 15.29
N LEU A 265 -27.25 30.73 16.14
CA LEU A 265 -27.22 31.38 17.46
C LEU A 265 -27.08 32.90 17.35
N VAL A 266 -26.34 33.42 16.37
CA VAL A 266 -26.24 34.86 16.07
C VAL A 266 -27.57 35.39 15.54
N ALA A 267 -28.22 34.69 14.61
CA ALA A 267 -29.55 35.07 14.10
C ALA A 267 -30.64 35.05 15.20
N LEU A 268 -30.56 34.11 16.15
CA LEU A 268 -31.44 34.07 17.33
C LEU A 268 -31.09 35.16 18.37
N GLY A 269 -29.84 35.62 18.41
CA GLY A 269 -29.40 36.75 19.24
C GLY A 269 -29.84 38.10 18.71
N ASP A 270 -29.81 38.31 17.39
CA ASP A 270 -30.22 39.55 16.73
C ASP A 270 -31.75 39.74 16.74
N THR A 271 -32.51 38.65 16.60
CA THR A 271 -33.98 38.69 16.74
C THR A 271 -34.44 39.05 18.15
N ARG A 272 -33.63 38.79 19.19
CA ARG A 272 -33.92 39.22 20.58
C ARG A 272 -33.53 40.67 20.88
N ARG A 273 -32.65 41.30 20.07
CA ARG A 273 -32.27 42.71 20.22
C ARG A 273 -33.15 43.68 19.43
N GLY A 274 -33.93 43.20 18.46
CA GLY A 274 -34.90 43.98 17.70
C GLY A 274 -36.28 44.12 18.36
N SER A 275 -36.47 43.62 19.58
CA SER A 275 -37.73 43.71 20.36
C SER A 275 -37.48 44.41 21.70
N GLY A 276 -36.99 45.64 21.64
CA GLY A 276 -37.02 46.61 22.74
C GLY A 276 -37.58 47.92 22.18
N PRO A 277 -38.49 48.58 22.92
CA PRO A 277 -39.65 49.36 22.42
C PRO A 277 -39.32 50.57 21.54
#